data_AF-A0A2E5IGZ0-F1
#
_entry.id   AF-A0A2E5IGZ0-F1
#
_cell.length_a   1.000
_cell.length_b   1.000
_cell.length_c   1.000
_cell.angle_alpha   90.00
_cell.angle_beta   90.00
_cell.angle_gamma   90.00
#
_symmetry.space_group_name_H-M   'P 1'
#
loop_
_entity.id
_entity.type
_entity.pdbx_description
1 polymer ?
#
loop_
_entity_poly.entity_id
_entity_poly.type
_entity_poly.pdbx_seq_one_letter_code
_entity_poly.pdbx_strand_id
1 'polypeptide(L)'
;MPWPSPCSPMVQRKPVPVLNTCTACMNPFSCDRWPATSFQQRGGSPTMAATGSARPEGDMSWQEVGELGLRYGRIPLALILVEAFYWFLTIPSDTLAPIQVTEAWIWNELTNLIYGEGTAVISHHNGWLTRIDLLHPSFPGPYDSVGLYVSDECAGVHEMIFLSTLVMMTDGVPQREKWKAVAVMCGIVYILNILRLVVFYPIALDSCLETPNVQACLTPMWQFHETVYTWGFLVVLVSMWLVWFLRFGGPARTLAATKEDPSPWRIQRRQLWETKHKALLGAALLLFVLAMTNISTNQEAIDARDTLAFCEFSSQLSSDCADAEQRWDDAIGYAWSLSALSLTVGVGTMVVVERPLEDGTWPSREVKADNEAEPQTKSHHSKKSGSWKRRGEEE
;
A
#
# COMPACT_ATOMS: atom_id res chain seq x y z
N MET A 1 11.04 -8.14 6.50
CA MET A 1 11.43 -9.03 7.62
C MET A 1 10.17 -9.24 8.45
N PRO A 2 9.75 -10.49 8.76
CA PRO A 2 8.46 -10.72 9.39
C PRO A 2 8.55 -10.46 10.90
N TRP A 3 7.73 -9.54 11.40
CA TRP A 3 7.49 -9.31 12.82
C TRP A 3 6.36 -10.23 13.33
N PRO A 4 6.38 -10.61 14.61
CA PRO A 4 5.52 -11.65 15.15
C PRO A 4 4.11 -11.11 15.48
N SER A 5 3.10 -11.94 15.21
CA SER A 5 1.73 -11.76 15.66
C SER A 5 1.62 -11.96 17.19
N PRO A 6 0.98 -11.08 17.96
CA PRO A 6 0.60 -11.40 19.33
C PRO A 6 -0.74 -12.15 19.33
N CYS A 7 -0.93 -13.00 20.35
CA CYS A 7 -2.14 -13.78 20.63
C CYS A 7 -2.30 -15.13 19.90
N SER A 8 -1.52 -16.13 20.35
CA SER A 8 -1.93 -17.55 20.33
C SER A 8 -2.21 -18.01 21.77
N PRO A 9 -3.41 -18.50 22.10
CA PRO A 9 -3.63 -19.22 23.34
C PRO A 9 -3.16 -20.68 23.22
N MET A 10 -2.37 -21.13 24.20
CA MET A 10 -2.01 -22.54 24.39
C MET A 10 -3.28 -23.38 24.65
N VAL A 11 -3.73 -24.13 23.64
CA VAL A 11 -4.74 -25.18 23.82
C VAL A 11 -4.02 -26.52 23.95
N GLN A 12 -4.08 -27.11 25.16
CA GLN A 12 -3.68 -28.48 25.41
C GLN A 12 -4.53 -29.44 24.55
N ARG A 13 -3.89 -30.20 23.67
CA ARG A 13 -4.53 -31.28 22.89
C ARG A 13 -4.25 -32.65 23.54
N LYS A 14 -5.30 -33.47 23.66
CA LYS A 14 -5.38 -34.92 23.34
C LYS A 14 -6.73 -35.49 23.80
N PRO A 15 -7.23 -36.63 23.26
CA PRO A 15 -7.30 -37.03 21.86
C PRO A 15 -8.74 -37.43 21.42
N VAL A 16 -8.87 -37.58 20.11
CA VAL A 16 -10.04 -37.98 19.29
C VAL A 16 -10.60 -39.36 19.67
N PRO A 17 -11.89 -39.63 19.37
CA PRO A 17 -12.13 -40.71 18.41
C PRO A 17 -13.04 -40.31 17.24
N VAL A 18 -12.71 -40.97 16.14
CA VAL A 18 -13.19 -40.86 14.77
C VAL A 18 -14.60 -41.41 14.64
N LEU A 19 -15.47 -40.81 13.81
CA LEU A 19 -16.49 -41.58 13.11
C LEU A 19 -16.69 -41.06 11.68
N ASN A 20 -16.23 -41.88 10.74
CA ASN A 20 -16.64 -41.90 9.34
C ASN A 20 -18.13 -42.26 9.23
N THR A 21 -18.84 -41.69 8.26
CA THR A 21 -19.76 -42.45 7.41
C THR A 21 -20.05 -41.69 6.11
N CYS A 22 -19.57 -42.27 5.00
CA CYS A 22 -20.20 -42.15 3.69
C CYS A 22 -21.57 -42.86 3.72
N THR A 23 -22.57 -42.35 3.00
CA THR A 23 -23.55 -43.23 2.33
C THR A 23 -24.20 -42.53 1.15
N ALA A 24 -24.11 -43.18 -0.01
CA ALA A 24 -24.87 -42.91 -1.22
C ALA A 24 -26.14 -43.77 -1.25
N CYS A 25 -27.17 -43.31 -1.97
CA CYS A 25 -28.24 -44.09 -2.63
C CYS A 25 -28.96 -43.10 -3.59
N MET A 26 -28.91 -43.24 -4.93
CA MET A 26 -29.74 -44.11 -5.81
C MET A 26 -31.25 -43.85 -5.57
N ASN A 27 -32.15 -43.58 -6.53
CA ASN A 27 -32.29 -44.03 -7.94
C ASN A 27 -33.52 -43.28 -8.60
N PRO A 28 -34.18 -43.71 -9.71
CA PRO A 28 -34.03 -43.22 -11.11
C PRO A 28 -35.38 -42.83 -11.82
N PHE A 29 -35.41 -42.84 -13.17
CA PHE A 29 -36.54 -42.68 -14.16
C PHE A 29 -36.81 -41.24 -14.65
N SER A 30 -36.97 -40.92 -15.94
CA SER A 30 -37.20 -41.68 -17.18
C SER A 30 -36.78 -40.87 -18.43
N CYS A 31 -36.41 -41.59 -19.49
CA CYS A 31 -36.25 -41.13 -20.86
C CYS A 31 -37.55 -40.61 -21.49
N ASP A 32 -37.48 -39.66 -22.44
CA ASP A 32 -37.92 -39.93 -23.82
C ASP A 32 -37.70 -38.77 -24.81
N ARG A 33 -37.37 -39.20 -26.05
CA ARG A 33 -37.63 -38.60 -27.38
C ARG A 33 -36.73 -37.50 -27.97
N TRP A 34 -35.90 -37.98 -28.90
CA TRP A 34 -35.56 -37.33 -30.18
C TRP A 34 -36.75 -37.38 -31.17
N PRO A 35 -36.70 -36.58 -32.25
CA PRO A 35 -36.42 -37.21 -33.55
C PRO A 35 -35.43 -36.44 -34.44
N ALA A 36 -34.83 -37.20 -35.36
CA ALA A 36 -33.85 -36.80 -36.36
C ALA A 36 -34.49 -36.19 -37.63
N THR A 37 -33.71 -35.37 -38.33
CA THR A 37 -33.87 -35.12 -39.77
C THR A 37 -32.50 -34.96 -40.44
N SER A 38 -32.29 -35.78 -41.48
CA SER A 38 -31.13 -35.84 -42.37
C SER A 38 -31.37 -35.04 -43.66
N PHE A 39 -30.36 -34.35 -44.21
CA PHE A 39 -30.28 -34.08 -45.67
C PHE A 39 -28.84 -33.77 -46.15
N GLN A 40 -28.24 -34.79 -46.80
CA GLN A 40 -27.52 -34.79 -48.08
C GLN A 40 -26.20 -34.04 -48.36
N GLN A 41 -25.20 -34.82 -48.83
CA GLN A 41 -23.86 -34.47 -49.36
C GLN A 41 -23.84 -34.03 -50.85
N ARG A 42 -22.85 -33.19 -51.21
CA ARG A 42 -22.03 -33.16 -52.46
C ARG A 42 -20.81 -32.26 -52.12
N GLY A 43 -19.52 -32.52 -52.39
CA GLY A 43 -18.82 -33.38 -53.34
C GLY A 43 -17.90 -32.50 -54.21
N GLY A 44 -16.57 -32.46 -53.94
CA GLY A 44 -15.56 -31.84 -54.83
C GLY A 44 -14.27 -31.35 -54.13
N SER A 45 -13.13 -32.00 -54.42
CA SER A 45 -11.72 -31.60 -54.13
C SER A 45 -11.00 -31.44 -55.50
N PRO A 46 -9.72 -31.00 -55.68
CA PRO A 46 -8.63 -30.62 -54.75
C PRO A 46 -7.93 -29.27 -55.13
N THR A 47 -6.96 -28.69 -54.39
CA THR A 47 -5.50 -28.77 -54.67
C THR A 47 -4.68 -27.87 -53.69
N MET A 48 -3.74 -28.50 -52.99
CA MET A 48 -2.41 -28.07 -52.47
C MET A 48 -2.01 -26.58 -52.33
N ALA A 49 -1.55 -26.19 -51.13
CA ALA A 49 -0.24 -25.53 -50.92
C ALA A 49 0.17 -25.62 -49.43
N ALA A 50 1.43 -25.99 -49.20
CA ALA A 50 2.01 -26.31 -47.91
C ALA A 50 2.57 -25.09 -47.15
N THR A 51 2.59 -25.24 -45.83
CA THR A 51 3.54 -24.64 -44.86
C THR A 51 3.60 -23.11 -44.76
N GLY A 52 2.73 -22.56 -43.92
CA GLY A 52 3.10 -21.54 -42.95
C GLY A 52 2.59 -22.02 -41.60
N SER A 53 3.49 -22.24 -40.64
CA SER A 53 3.17 -22.58 -39.25
C SER A 53 2.12 -21.61 -38.71
N ALA A 54 0.84 -22.01 -38.73
CA ALA A 54 -0.20 -21.34 -37.98
C ALA A 54 0.16 -21.48 -36.50
N ARG A 55 0.66 -20.40 -35.90
CA ARG A 55 0.80 -20.31 -34.46
C ARG A 55 -0.58 -20.56 -33.83
N PRO A 56 -0.69 -21.35 -32.76
CA PRO A 56 -1.97 -21.57 -32.10
C PRO A 56 -2.55 -20.23 -31.64
N GLU A 57 -3.80 -19.96 -32.00
CA GLU A 57 -4.59 -18.87 -31.43
C GLU A 57 -4.72 -19.11 -29.92
N GLY A 58 -3.82 -18.53 -29.13
CA GLY A 58 -3.77 -18.74 -27.68
C GLY A 58 -2.41 -18.45 -27.04
N ASP A 59 -1.31 -18.50 -27.80
CA ASP A 59 0.02 -18.17 -27.28
C ASP A 59 0.26 -16.65 -27.36
N MET A 60 -0.20 -15.92 -26.35
CA MET A 60 0.24 -14.53 -26.16
C MET A 60 1.77 -14.50 -26.07
N SER A 61 2.40 -13.66 -26.86
CA SER A 61 3.85 -13.50 -26.81
C SER A 61 4.27 -12.99 -25.42
N TRP A 62 5.43 -13.39 -24.90
CA TRP A 62 5.96 -12.86 -23.64
C TRP A 62 6.09 -11.32 -23.64
N GLN A 63 6.14 -10.69 -24.82
CA GLN A 63 6.06 -9.25 -24.98
C GLN A 63 4.63 -8.71 -24.79
N GLU A 64 3.59 -9.36 -25.32
CA GLU A 64 2.19 -9.03 -25.05
C GLU A 64 1.79 -9.31 -23.60
N VAL A 65 2.27 -10.40 -22.99
CA VAL A 65 2.08 -10.68 -21.55
C VAL A 65 2.79 -9.62 -20.70
N GLY A 66 3.99 -9.21 -21.12
CA GLY A 66 4.72 -8.10 -20.48
C GLY A 66 3.98 -6.77 -20.61
N GLU A 67 3.39 -6.48 -21.76
CA GLU A 67 2.64 -5.25 -22.03
C GLU A 67 1.26 -5.24 -21.33
N LEU A 68 0.57 -6.38 -21.28
CA LEU A 68 -0.61 -6.57 -20.43
C LEU A 68 -0.25 -6.44 -18.95
N GLY A 69 0.85 -7.06 -18.52
CA GLY A 69 1.35 -6.95 -17.16
C GLY A 69 1.71 -5.52 -16.77
N LEU A 70 2.21 -4.72 -17.71
CA LEU A 70 2.49 -3.29 -17.52
C LEU A 70 1.21 -2.44 -17.45
N ARG A 71 0.16 -2.82 -18.21
CA ARG A 71 -1.17 -2.19 -18.11
C ARG A 71 -1.85 -2.50 -16.78
N TYR A 72 -1.83 -3.75 -16.33
CA TYR A 72 -2.43 -4.15 -15.05
C TYR A 72 -1.54 -3.82 -13.84
N GLY A 73 -0.23 -3.64 -14.04
CA GLY A 73 0.73 -3.22 -13.03
C GLY A 73 0.49 -1.81 -12.48
N ARG A 74 -0.34 -0.99 -13.16
CA ARG A 74 -0.78 0.32 -12.66
C ARG A 74 -1.55 0.21 -11.34
N ILE A 75 -2.32 -0.86 -11.15
CA ILE A 75 -3.14 -1.05 -9.95
C ILE A 75 -2.26 -1.42 -8.74
N PRO A 76 -1.38 -2.44 -8.80
CA PRO A 76 -0.41 -2.71 -7.73
C PRO A 76 0.53 -1.53 -7.47
N LEU A 77 0.98 -0.83 -8.51
CA LEU A 77 1.85 0.35 -8.34
C LEU A 77 1.11 1.49 -7.62
N ALA A 78 -0.16 1.74 -7.97
CA ALA A 78 -0.99 2.72 -7.28
C ALA A 78 -1.19 2.34 -5.80
N LEU A 79 -1.42 1.06 -5.50
CA LEU A 79 -1.53 0.60 -4.11
C LEU A 79 -0.22 0.77 -3.33
N ILE A 80 0.93 0.48 -3.93
CA ILE A 80 2.25 0.73 -3.31
C ILE A 80 2.48 2.23 -3.08
N LEU A 81 2.09 3.08 -4.04
CA LEU A 81 2.22 4.53 -3.89
C LEU A 81 1.30 5.08 -2.80
N VAL A 82 0.09 4.54 -2.66
CA VAL A 82 -0.86 4.91 -1.60
C VAL A 82 -0.34 4.47 -0.24
N GLU A 83 0.21 3.25 -0.12
CA GLU A 83 0.86 2.78 1.11
C GLU A 83 2.09 3.63 1.44
N ALA A 84 2.92 3.96 0.47
CA ALA A 84 4.09 4.82 0.67
C ALA A 84 3.69 6.26 1.05
N PHE A 85 2.57 6.76 0.52
CA PHE A 85 2.02 8.06 0.87
C PHE A 85 1.39 8.06 2.27
N TYR A 86 0.70 6.98 2.64
CA TYR A 86 0.21 6.75 4.00
C TYR A 86 1.39 6.76 4.98
N TRP A 87 2.39 5.90 4.76
CA TRP A 87 3.61 5.84 5.56
C TRP A 87 4.29 7.21 5.65
N PHE A 88 4.36 7.97 4.56
CA PHE A 88 4.95 9.31 4.59
C PHE A 88 4.18 10.29 5.48
N LEU A 89 2.85 10.20 5.53
CA LEU A 89 2.01 11.07 6.35
C LEU A 89 1.94 10.64 7.82
N THR A 90 2.03 9.34 8.10
CA THR A 90 1.79 8.78 9.43
C THR A 90 3.05 8.52 10.24
N ILE A 91 4.22 8.53 9.61
CA ILE A 91 5.49 8.30 10.29
C ILE A 91 5.97 9.45 11.17
N PRO A 92 5.84 10.73 10.78
CA PRO A 92 6.13 11.82 11.69
C PRO A 92 4.85 12.09 12.50
N SER A 93 4.86 11.79 13.80
CA SER A 93 3.70 11.99 14.69
C SER A 93 3.14 13.42 14.65
N ASP A 94 3.99 14.40 14.33
CA ASP A 94 3.62 15.81 14.22
C ASP A 94 2.81 16.19 12.96
N THR A 95 2.83 15.39 11.90
CA THR A 95 2.20 15.76 10.61
C THR A 95 0.68 15.80 10.71
N LEU A 96 0.12 14.95 11.57
CA LEU A 96 -1.33 14.80 11.79
C LEU A 96 -1.76 15.34 13.16
N ALA A 97 -0.86 15.97 13.90
CA ALA A 97 -1.17 16.56 15.21
C ALA A 97 -2.38 17.51 15.19
N PRO A 98 -2.60 18.36 14.16
CA PRO A 98 -3.79 19.22 14.15
C PRO A 98 -5.11 18.44 14.17
N ILE A 99 -5.22 17.34 13.41
CA ILE A 99 -6.45 16.55 13.39
C ILE A 99 -6.62 15.78 14.70
N GLN A 100 -5.55 15.21 15.24
CA GLN A 100 -5.56 14.51 16.53
C GLN A 100 -5.94 15.44 17.68
N VAL A 101 -5.41 16.68 17.72
CA VAL A 101 -5.76 17.69 18.74
C VAL A 101 -7.23 18.09 18.63
N THR A 102 -7.74 18.31 17.41
CA THR A 102 -9.16 18.64 17.25
C THR A 102 -10.06 17.50 17.71
N GLU A 103 -9.69 16.26 17.43
CA GLU A 103 -10.46 15.09 17.87
C GLU A 103 -10.39 14.91 19.38
N ALA A 104 -9.21 15.01 19.99
CA ALA A 104 -9.05 14.95 21.44
C ALA A 104 -9.87 16.04 22.13
N TRP A 105 -9.88 17.25 21.59
CA TRP A 105 -10.69 18.34 22.11
C TRP A 105 -12.19 18.03 22.01
N ILE A 106 -12.69 17.61 20.83
CA ILE A 106 -14.11 17.29 20.65
C ILE A 106 -14.51 16.12 21.56
N TRP A 107 -13.68 15.09 21.64
CA TRP A 107 -13.94 13.91 22.48
C TRP A 107 -14.00 14.28 23.97
N ASN A 108 -13.08 15.13 24.46
CA ASN A 108 -13.11 15.65 25.83
C ASN A 108 -14.42 16.39 26.12
N GLU A 109 -14.78 17.35 25.26
CA GLU A 109 -15.97 18.17 25.44
C GLU A 109 -17.26 17.34 25.38
N LEU A 110 -17.37 16.41 24.42
CA LEU A 110 -18.54 15.55 24.31
C LEU A 110 -18.66 14.58 25.49
N THR A 111 -17.55 14.03 25.97
CA THR A 111 -17.57 13.12 27.13
C THR A 111 -18.05 13.85 28.38
N ASN A 112 -17.49 15.05 28.64
CA ASN A 112 -17.93 15.87 29.76
C ASN A 112 -19.38 16.36 29.61
N LEU A 113 -19.82 16.68 28.38
CA LEU A 113 -21.18 17.11 28.10
C LEU A 113 -22.21 15.98 28.32
N ILE A 114 -21.89 14.76 27.91
CA ILE A 114 -22.82 13.63 27.92
C ILE A 114 -22.83 12.92 29.27
N TYR A 115 -21.66 12.68 29.87
CA TYR A 115 -21.53 11.86 31.09
C TYR A 115 -21.27 12.66 32.37
N GLY A 116 -21.05 13.97 32.26
CA GLY A 116 -20.89 14.87 33.39
C GLY A 116 -19.53 15.57 33.44
N GLU A 117 -19.51 16.76 34.04
CA GLU A 117 -18.29 17.57 34.16
C GLU A 117 -17.23 16.86 35.00
N GLY A 118 -16.00 16.80 34.48
CA GLY A 118 -14.86 16.18 35.14
C GLY A 118 -14.73 14.67 34.90
N THR A 119 -15.49 14.11 33.96
CA THR A 119 -15.37 12.70 33.54
C THR A 119 -14.21 12.47 32.57
N ALA A 120 -13.76 13.52 31.88
CA ALA A 120 -12.59 13.50 31.01
C ALA A 120 -11.73 14.75 31.21
N VAL A 121 -10.42 14.58 31.20
CA VAL A 121 -9.43 15.67 31.25
C VAL A 121 -8.47 15.53 30.07
N ILE A 122 -8.26 16.62 29.34
CA ILE A 122 -7.29 16.69 28.26
C ILE A 122 -5.89 17.05 28.79
N SER A 123 -4.87 16.36 28.33
CA SER A 123 -3.47 16.54 28.73
C SER A 123 -2.53 16.43 27.51
N HIS A 124 -1.25 16.72 27.72
CA HIS A 124 -0.26 16.72 26.65
C HIS A 124 0.37 15.33 26.43
N HIS A 125 0.60 14.99 25.17
CA HIS A 125 1.44 13.88 24.73
C HIS A 125 2.27 14.37 23.53
N ASN A 126 3.59 14.21 23.59
CA ASN A 126 4.55 14.69 22.59
C ASN A 126 4.41 16.20 22.26
N GLY A 127 4.12 17.02 23.28
CA GLY A 127 3.93 18.47 23.12
C GLY A 127 2.55 18.89 22.61
N TRP A 128 1.71 17.96 22.14
CA TRP A 128 0.37 18.23 21.62
C TRP A 128 -0.73 17.83 22.60
N LEU A 129 -1.89 18.49 22.53
CA LEU A 129 -3.07 18.18 23.36
C LEU A 129 -3.85 16.99 22.78
N THR A 130 -3.24 15.81 22.81
CA THR A 130 -3.80 14.58 22.20
C THR A 130 -4.12 13.49 23.22
N ARG A 131 -3.79 13.70 24.51
CA ARG A 131 -4.08 12.74 25.58
C ARG A 131 -5.37 13.10 26.30
N ILE A 132 -6.17 12.08 26.60
CA ILE A 132 -7.37 12.19 27.42
C ILE A 132 -7.27 11.19 28.57
N ASP A 133 -7.45 11.69 29.78
CA ASP A 133 -7.57 10.86 30.97
C ASP A 133 -9.04 10.80 31.38
N LEU A 134 -9.64 9.62 31.28
CA LEU A 134 -11.01 9.35 31.74
C LEU A 134 -10.99 9.12 33.25
N LEU A 135 -11.91 9.75 33.98
CA LEU A 135 -11.93 9.76 35.44
C LEU A 135 -13.19 9.09 36.00
N HIS A 136 -12.99 8.12 36.90
CA HIS A 136 -14.06 7.53 37.70
C HIS A 136 -13.48 6.73 38.89
N PRO A 137 -14.03 6.83 40.12
CA PRO A 137 -13.54 6.10 41.31
C PRO A 137 -13.48 4.56 41.23
N SER A 138 -13.99 3.98 40.14
CA SER A 138 -13.98 2.53 39.91
C SER A 138 -12.92 2.11 38.90
N PHE A 139 -12.27 3.07 38.25
CA PHE A 139 -11.20 2.80 37.30
C PHE A 139 -9.94 2.33 38.00
N PRO A 140 -9.17 1.43 37.34
CA PRO A 140 -8.04 0.80 37.98
C PRO A 140 -6.82 1.73 38.00
N GLY A 141 -6.17 1.84 39.16
CA GLY A 141 -4.92 2.58 39.32
C GLY A 141 -4.93 3.50 40.54
N PRO A 142 -3.80 4.15 40.85
CA PRO A 142 -3.69 5.03 42.01
C PRO A 142 -4.41 6.38 41.85
N TYR A 143 -4.85 6.72 40.63
CA TYR A 143 -5.47 8.00 40.30
C TYR A 143 -6.92 7.85 39.80
N ASP A 144 -7.51 6.66 39.90
CA ASP A 144 -8.88 6.38 39.45
C ASP A 144 -9.12 6.87 38.00
N SER A 145 -8.10 6.67 37.15
CA SER A 145 -8.01 7.27 35.82
C SER A 145 -7.54 6.28 34.75
N VAL A 146 -8.10 6.39 33.55
CA VAL A 146 -7.65 5.65 32.36
C VAL A 146 -7.13 6.65 31.33
N GLY A 147 -5.81 6.66 31.14
CA GLY A 147 -5.15 7.52 30.16
C GLY A 147 -5.15 6.89 28.77
N LEU A 148 -5.66 7.63 27.79
CA LEU A 148 -5.76 7.27 26.39
C LEU A 148 -5.15 8.41 25.55
N TYR A 149 -4.54 8.09 24.42
CA TYR A 149 -4.05 9.10 23.48
C TYR A 149 -4.70 8.90 22.11
N VAL A 150 -4.86 10.02 21.39
CA VAL A 150 -5.43 10.04 20.05
C VAL A 150 -4.31 9.91 19.02
N SER A 151 -4.15 8.71 18.47
CA SER A 151 -3.24 8.39 17.37
C SER A 151 -3.84 8.66 15.99
N ASP A 152 -3.05 8.49 14.93
CA ASP A 152 -3.51 8.63 13.54
C ASP A 152 -4.53 7.55 13.13
N GLU A 153 -4.44 6.34 13.69
CA GLU A 153 -5.51 5.34 13.59
C GLU A 153 -6.76 5.71 14.40
N CYS A 154 -6.62 6.55 15.42
CA CYS A 154 -7.78 7.05 16.17
C CYS A 154 -8.55 8.13 15.41
N ALA A 155 -7.83 9.07 14.79
CA ALA A 155 -8.40 10.06 13.88
C ALA A 155 -8.99 9.46 12.60
N GLY A 156 -8.72 8.17 12.37
CA GLY A 156 -9.10 7.40 11.20
C GLY A 156 -8.57 7.98 9.91
N VAL A 157 -7.31 8.45 9.97
CA VAL A 157 -6.60 8.99 8.81
C VAL A 157 -6.41 7.91 7.75
N HIS A 158 -6.17 6.67 8.18
CA HIS A 158 -6.08 5.52 7.27
C HIS A 158 -7.37 5.36 6.46
N GLU A 159 -8.52 5.35 7.12
CA GLU A 159 -9.84 5.21 6.52
C GLU A 159 -10.14 6.34 5.53
N MET A 160 -9.78 7.58 5.89
CA MET A 160 -9.93 8.75 5.02
C MET A 160 -9.05 8.65 3.77
N ILE A 161 -7.79 8.25 3.90
CA ILE A 161 -6.86 8.08 2.77
C ILE A 161 -7.32 6.93 1.86
N PHE A 162 -7.73 5.80 2.44
CA PHE A 162 -8.23 4.66 1.71
C PHE A 162 -9.46 5.03 0.86
N LEU A 163 -10.44 5.69 1.48
CA LEU A 163 -11.66 6.10 0.78
C LEU A 163 -11.40 7.18 -0.27
N SER A 164 -10.54 8.15 0.05
CA SER A 164 -10.13 9.20 -0.88
C SER A 164 -9.51 8.58 -2.14
N THR A 165 -8.62 7.61 -1.94
CA THR A 165 -7.99 6.84 -3.02
C THR A 165 -9.02 6.14 -3.89
N LEU A 166 -9.97 5.41 -3.30
CA LEU A 166 -11.02 4.71 -4.04
C LEU A 166 -11.88 5.65 -4.90
N VAL A 167 -12.26 6.81 -4.35
CA VAL A 167 -13.03 7.83 -5.08
C VAL A 167 -12.19 8.44 -6.20
N MET A 168 -10.91 8.73 -5.93
CA MET A 168 -10.01 9.38 -6.88
C MET A 168 -9.65 8.48 -8.06
N MET A 169 -9.45 7.18 -7.82
CA MET A 169 -9.17 6.17 -8.86
C MET A 169 -10.41 5.76 -9.66
N THR A 170 -11.62 6.21 -9.30
CA THR A 170 -12.84 5.88 -10.04
C THR A 170 -12.90 6.62 -11.37
N ASP A 171 -12.88 5.91 -12.50
CA ASP A 171 -12.96 6.51 -13.83
C ASP A 171 -14.36 7.05 -14.19
N GLY A 172 -14.42 8.00 -15.12
CA GLY A 172 -15.69 8.52 -15.66
C GLY A 172 -16.45 9.52 -14.76
N VAL A 173 -15.89 9.90 -13.61
CA VAL A 173 -16.43 10.93 -12.71
C VAL A 173 -15.59 12.22 -12.80
N PRO A 174 -16.20 13.41 -12.99
CA PRO A 174 -15.46 14.67 -13.05
C PRO A 174 -14.76 14.98 -11.73
N GLN A 175 -13.56 15.54 -11.80
CA GLN A 175 -12.68 15.79 -10.64
C GLN A 175 -13.33 16.64 -9.53
N ARG A 176 -14.18 17.59 -9.89
CA ARG A 176 -14.92 18.43 -8.93
C ARG A 176 -15.89 17.62 -8.06
N GLU A 177 -16.57 16.64 -8.65
CA GLU A 177 -17.50 15.78 -7.92
C GLU A 177 -16.75 14.75 -7.06
N LYS A 178 -15.58 14.29 -7.51
CA LYS A 178 -14.67 13.48 -6.69
C LYS A 178 -14.26 14.22 -5.41
N TRP A 179 -13.75 15.45 -5.53
CA TRP A 179 -13.34 16.24 -4.36
C TRP A 179 -14.48 16.53 -3.38
N LYS A 180 -15.69 16.83 -3.88
CA LYS A 180 -16.88 17.00 -3.02
C LYS A 180 -17.22 15.71 -2.29
N ALA A 181 -17.20 14.58 -2.98
CA ALA A 181 -17.47 13.27 -2.39
C ALA A 181 -16.44 12.92 -1.32
N VAL A 182 -15.15 13.09 -1.62
CA VAL A 182 -14.06 12.91 -0.65
C VAL A 182 -14.30 13.77 0.60
N ALA A 183 -14.56 15.06 0.44
CA ALA A 183 -14.76 15.96 1.58
C ALA A 183 -15.96 15.53 2.46
N VAL A 184 -17.10 15.19 1.85
CA VAL A 184 -18.29 14.75 2.58
C VAL A 184 -18.04 13.42 3.28
N MET A 185 -17.45 12.46 2.59
CA MET A 185 -17.24 11.14 3.16
C MET A 185 -16.17 11.11 4.25
N CYS A 186 -15.06 11.85 4.08
CA CYS A 186 -14.07 12.02 5.15
C CYS A 186 -14.69 12.70 6.37
N GLY A 187 -15.58 13.68 6.18
CA GLY A 187 -16.34 14.28 7.28
C GLY A 187 -17.23 13.28 8.01
N ILE A 188 -17.89 12.36 7.29
CA ILE A 188 -18.68 11.29 7.91
C ILE A 188 -17.79 10.34 8.71
N VAL A 189 -16.66 9.90 8.15
CA VAL A 189 -15.70 9.02 8.84
C VAL A 189 -15.19 9.69 10.12
N TYR A 190 -14.81 10.97 10.04
CA TYR A 190 -14.36 11.74 11.20
C TYR A 190 -15.40 11.78 12.33
N ILE A 191 -16.68 12.02 12.00
CA ILE A 191 -17.76 12.00 13.00
C ILE A 191 -17.95 10.60 13.58
N LEU A 192 -17.88 9.55 12.77
CA LEU A 192 -17.99 8.17 13.25
C LEU A 192 -16.83 7.78 14.18
N ASN A 193 -15.61 8.27 13.93
CA ASN A 193 -14.47 8.11 14.84
C ASN A 193 -14.73 8.78 16.18
N ILE A 194 -15.20 10.03 16.18
CA ILE A 194 -15.58 10.72 17.43
C ILE A 194 -16.65 9.93 18.19
N LEU A 195 -17.69 9.42 17.50
CA LEU A 195 -18.73 8.60 18.14
C LEU A 195 -18.15 7.32 18.76
N ARG A 196 -17.19 6.67 18.09
CA ARG A 196 -16.47 5.52 18.65
C ARG A 196 -15.77 5.89 19.95
N LEU A 197 -15.06 7.02 19.99
CA LEU A 197 -14.33 7.48 21.17
C LEU A 197 -15.27 7.85 22.33
N VAL A 198 -16.37 8.54 22.05
CA VAL A 198 -17.38 8.92 23.07
C VAL A 198 -18.01 7.70 23.76
N VAL A 199 -18.11 6.57 23.07
CA VAL A 199 -18.68 5.34 23.61
C VAL A 199 -17.69 4.58 24.52
N PHE A 200 -16.41 4.95 24.56
CA PHE A 200 -15.42 4.29 25.43
C PHE A 200 -15.75 4.45 26.91
N TYR A 201 -16.14 5.67 27.33
CA TYR A 201 -16.42 5.97 28.73
C TYR A 201 -17.49 5.04 29.34
N PRO A 202 -18.71 4.93 28.78
CA PRO A 202 -19.75 4.09 29.38
C PRO A 202 -19.40 2.59 29.33
N ILE A 203 -18.74 2.11 28.26
CA ILE A 203 -18.34 0.70 28.16
C ILE A 203 -17.31 0.34 29.24
N ALA A 204 -16.32 1.21 29.44
CA ALA A 204 -15.34 1.04 30.50
C ALA A 204 -15.99 1.13 31.88
N LEU A 205 -16.87 2.11 32.09
CA LEU A 205 -17.53 2.34 33.36
C LEU A 205 -18.37 1.15 33.80
N ASP A 206 -19.28 0.66 32.94
CA ASP A 206 -20.17 -0.46 33.29
C ASP A 206 -19.40 -1.69 33.77
N SER A 207 -18.31 -2.02 33.07
CA SER A 207 -17.47 -3.18 33.38
C SER A 207 -16.66 -2.99 34.67
N CYS A 208 -16.17 -1.77 34.92
CA CYS A 208 -15.43 -1.43 36.14
C CYS A 208 -16.33 -1.21 37.37
N LEU A 209 -17.62 -0.92 37.19
CA LEU A 209 -18.60 -0.94 38.28
C LEU A 209 -18.87 -2.37 38.79
N GLU A 210 -18.90 -3.36 37.88
CA GLU A 210 -19.07 -4.77 38.24
C GLU A 210 -17.82 -5.36 38.90
N THR A 211 -16.63 -4.96 38.41
CA THR A 211 -15.34 -5.44 38.91
C THR A 211 -14.36 -4.27 39.15
N PRO A 212 -14.47 -3.58 40.30
CA PRO A 212 -13.67 -2.38 40.55
C PRO A 212 -12.19 -2.71 40.80
N ASN A 213 -11.32 -1.76 40.47
CA ASN A 213 -9.88 -1.78 40.77
C ASN A 213 -9.06 -2.93 40.15
N VAL A 214 -9.56 -3.56 39.08
CA VAL A 214 -8.81 -4.55 38.30
C VAL A 214 -8.64 -4.09 36.86
N GLN A 215 -7.42 -4.22 36.31
CA GLN A 215 -7.13 -3.80 34.93
C GLN A 215 -7.99 -4.54 33.89
N ALA A 216 -8.40 -5.77 34.20
CA ALA A 216 -9.28 -6.58 33.35
C ALA A 216 -10.66 -5.94 33.12
N CYS A 217 -11.11 -4.99 33.95
CA CYS A 217 -12.40 -4.33 33.75
C CYS A 217 -12.42 -3.47 32.47
N LEU A 218 -11.26 -3.08 31.92
CA LEU A 218 -11.17 -2.33 30.67
C LEU A 218 -11.26 -3.21 29.42
N THR A 219 -11.21 -4.54 29.56
CA THR A 219 -11.22 -5.47 28.42
C THR A 219 -12.40 -5.25 27.46
N PRO A 220 -13.65 -5.04 27.92
CA PRO A 220 -14.77 -4.81 27.01
C PRO A 220 -14.64 -3.54 26.15
N MET A 221 -14.05 -2.47 26.72
CA MET A 221 -13.75 -1.24 25.96
C MET A 221 -12.76 -1.53 24.83
N TRP A 222 -11.69 -2.28 25.13
CA TRP A 222 -10.68 -2.66 24.14
C TRP A 222 -11.22 -3.61 23.07
N GLN A 223 -12.06 -4.57 23.44
CA GLN A 223 -12.72 -5.47 22.50
C GLN A 223 -13.67 -4.72 21.55
N PHE A 224 -14.39 -3.72 22.07
CA PHE A 224 -15.19 -2.83 21.23
C PHE A 224 -14.32 -2.06 20.23
N HIS A 225 -13.24 -1.44 20.71
CA HIS A 225 -12.30 -0.73 19.85
C HIS A 225 -11.73 -1.63 18.75
N GLU A 226 -11.23 -2.82 19.11
CA GLU A 226 -10.69 -3.81 18.17
C GLU A 226 -11.74 -4.26 17.16
N THR A 227 -12.98 -4.51 17.58
CA THR A 227 -14.07 -4.94 16.67
C THR A 227 -14.44 -3.86 15.66
N VAL A 228 -14.56 -2.61 16.12
CA VAL A 228 -14.85 -1.47 15.25
C VAL A 228 -13.72 -1.23 14.26
N TYR A 229 -12.47 -1.35 14.73
CA TYR A 229 -11.27 -1.18 13.92
C TYR A 229 -11.12 -2.29 12.85
N THR A 230 -11.23 -3.56 13.25
CA THR A 230 -10.97 -4.71 12.37
C THR A 230 -12.05 -4.92 11.32
N TRP A 231 -13.32 -4.73 11.67
CA TRP A 231 -14.45 -5.04 10.78
C TRP A 231 -15.41 -3.87 10.57
N GLY A 232 -15.67 -3.09 11.62
CA GLY A 232 -16.67 -2.03 11.60
C GLY A 232 -16.41 -0.99 10.52
N PHE A 233 -15.23 -0.36 10.54
CA PHE A 233 -14.89 0.68 9.57
C PHE A 233 -14.80 0.15 8.15
N LEU A 234 -14.22 -1.03 7.92
CA LEU A 234 -14.17 -1.62 6.57
C LEU A 234 -15.57 -1.74 5.96
N VAL A 235 -16.55 -2.24 6.72
CA VAL A 235 -17.94 -2.39 6.25
C VAL A 235 -18.56 -1.03 5.95
N VAL A 236 -18.36 -0.04 6.82
CA VAL A 236 -18.88 1.33 6.61
C VAL A 236 -18.26 1.96 5.37
N LEU A 237 -16.94 1.87 5.18
CA LEU A 237 -16.25 2.48 4.05
C LEU A 237 -16.67 1.84 2.72
N VAL A 238 -16.69 0.51 2.65
CA VAL A 238 -17.08 -0.20 1.43
C VAL A 238 -18.54 0.07 1.09
N SER A 239 -19.44 0.08 2.08
CA SER A 239 -20.86 0.37 1.84
C SER A 239 -21.08 1.82 1.41
N MET A 240 -20.45 2.79 2.07
CA MET A 240 -20.52 4.20 1.69
C MET A 240 -19.96 4.46 0.29
N TRP A 241 -18.80 3.88 -0.03
CA TRP A 241 -18.22 3.94 -1.36
C TRP A 241 -19.14 3.29 -2.39
N LEU A 242 -19.69 2.11 -2.12
CA LEU A 242 -20.57 1.39 -3.04
C LEU A 242 -21.84 2.20 -3.34
N VAL A 243 -22.49 2.76 -2.31
CA VAL A 243 -23.67 3.62 -2.47
C VAL A 243 -23.36 4.81 -3.36
N TRP A 244 -22.23 5.48 -3.12
CA TRP A 244 -21.78 6.59 -3.96
C TRP A 244 -21.46 6.15 -5.40
N PHE A 245 -20.71 5.07 -5.56
CA PHE A 245 -20.31 4.53 -6.86
C PHE A 245 -21.53 4.18 -7.71
N LEU A 246 -22.53 3.51 -7.12
CA LEU A 246 -23.80 3.21 -7.79
C LEU A 246 -24.57 4.48 -8.12
N ARG A 247 -24.64 5.45 -7.21
CA ARG A 247 -25.38 6.71 -7.38
C ARG A 247 -24.85 7.57 -8.53
N PHE A 248 -23.55 7.48 -8.83
CA PHE A 248 -22.91 8.23 -9.93
C PHE A 248 -22.85 7.45 -11.25
N GLY A 249 -23.49 6.28 -11.32
CA GLY A 249 -23.51 5.43 -12.52
C GLY A 249 -22.16 4.76 -12.77
N GLY A 250 -21.41 4.49 -11.70
CA GLY A 250 -20.07 3.94 -11.70
C GLY A 250 -19.87 2.82 -12.72
N PRO A 251 -20.61 1.70 -12.68
CA PRO A 251 -20.39 0.58 -13.57
C PRO A 251 -20.52 0.94 -15.06
N ALA A 252 -21.50 1.77 -15.43
CA ALA A 252 -21.74 2.12 -16.83
C ALA A 252 -20.70 3.14 -17.34
N ARG A 253 -20.29 4.09 -16.50
CA ARG A 253 -19.34 5.15 -16.86
C ARG A 253 -17.90 4.66 -16.82
N THR A 254 -17.54 3.79 -15.89
CA THR A 254 -16.23 3.14 -15.88
C THR A 254 -16.10 2.22 -17.09
N LEU A 255 -17.12 1.39 -17.40
CA LEU A 255 -17.11 0.56 -18.61
C LEU A 255 -17.04 1.38 -19.90
N ALA A 256 -17.68 2.55 -19.96
CA ALA A 256 -17.56 3.45 -21.09
C ALA A 256 -16.14 4.07 -21.18
N ALA A 257 -15.60 4.56 -20.06
CA ALA A 257 -14.26 5.13 -20.00
C ALA A 257 -13.16 4.11 -20.34
N THR A 258 -13.28 2.85 -19.86
CA THR A 258 -12.34 1.78 -20.21
C THR A 258 -12.39 1.40 -21.70
N LYS A 259 -13.55 1.58 -22.36
CA LYS A 259 -13.68 1.38 -23.81
C LYS A 259 -13.14 2.56 -24.63
N GLU A 260 -13.19 3.76 -24.07
CA GLU A 260 -12.77 5.02 -24.71
C GLU A 260 -11.35 5.47 -24.35
N ASP A 261 -10.57 4.68 -23.59
CA ASP A 261 -9.20 5.04 -23.19
C ASP A 261 -8.13 4.37 -24.09
N PRO A 262 -7.78 4.94 -25.26
CA PRO A 262 -6.53 4.65 -25.92
C PRO A 262 -5.44 5.44 -25.19
N SER A 263 -5.01 5.02 -23.99
CA SER A 263 -4.11 5.83 -23.17
C SER A 263 -2.86 6.24 -23.98
N PRO A 264 -2.67 7.53 -24.34
CA PRO A 264 -1.60 7.98 -25.25
C PRO A 264 -0.26 8.18 -24.53
N TRP A 265 -0.14 7.73 -23.28
CA TRP A 265 1.07 7.89 -22.49
C TRP A 265 1.79 6.56 -22.41
N ARG A 266 2.98 6.49 -23.03
CA ARG A 266 3.86 5.34 -22.91
C ARG A 266 5.00 5.67 -21.96
N ILE A 267 5.01 4.98 -20.83
CA ILE A 267 6.14 4.97 -19.90
C ILE A 267 7.16 3.99 -20.48
N GLN A 268 8.25 4.51 -21.04
CA GLN A 268 9.36 3.68 -21.51
C GLN A 268 10.55 3.77 -20.55
N ARG A 269 11.27 2.65 -20.41
CA ARG A 269 12.55 2.63 -19.69
C ARG A 269 13.60 3.36 -20.53
N ARG A 270 14.32 4.30 -19.92
CA ARG A 270 15.39 5.05 -20.58
C ARG A 270 16.50 4.09 -21.05
N GLN A 271 16.71 4.04 -22.36
CA GLN A 271 17.77 3.22 -22.99
C GLN A 271 19.09 4.00 -23.13
N LEU A 272 19.03 5.33 -23.31
CA LEU A 272 20.19 6.19 -23.52
C LEU A 272 20.56 6.96 -22.24
N TRP A 273 21.80 6.77 -21.79
CA TRP A 273 22.29 7.30 -20.51
C TRP A 273 23.36 8.37 -20.70
N GLU A 274 22.95 9.64 -20.73
CA GLU A 274 23.86 10.77 -20.63
C GLU A 274 24.51 10.91 -19.24
N THR A 275 25.65 11.60 -19.17
CA THR A 275 26.42 11.82 -17.93
C THR A 275 25.59 12.48 -16.82
N LYS A 276 24.66 13.37 -17.18
CA LYS A 276 23.74 14.03 -16.23
C LYS A 276 22.80 13.03 -15.55
N HIS A 277 22.26 12.05 -16.29
CA HIS A 277 21.39 11.01 -15.73
C HIS A 277 22.16 10.07 -14.79
N LYS A 278 23.40 9.72 -15.17
CA LYS A 278 24.28 8.92 -14.30
C LYS A 278 24.63 9.66 -13.01
N ALA A 279 24.88 10.97 -13.09
CA ALA A 279 25.12 11.82 -11.92
C ALA A 279 23.88 11.91 -11.01
N LEU A 280 22.68 12.08 -11.58
CA LEU A 280 21.41 12.10 -10.82
C LEU A 280 21.14 10.76 -10.13
N LEU A 281 21.38 9.63 -10.80
CA LEU A 281 21.29 8.32 -10.17
C LEU A 281 22.32 8.14 -9.05
N GLY A 282 23.56 8.62 -9.23
CA GLY A 282 24.58 8.61 -8.20
C GLY A 282 24.15 9.42 -6.97
N ALA A 283 23.56 10.59 -7.17
CA ALA A 283 23.01 11.41 -6.11
C ALA A 283 21.83 10.73 -5.40
N ALA A 284 20.89 10.13 -6.13
CA ALA A 284 19.79 9.36 -5.56
C ALA A 284 20.30 8.19 -4.71
N LEU A 285 21.26 7.42 -5.22
CA LEU A 285 21.88 6.32 -4.49
C LEU A 285 22.57 6.82 -3.21
N LEU A 286 23.30 7.93 -3.28
CA LEU A 286 23.94 8.53 -2.11
C LEU A 286 22.92 8.94 -1.05
N LEU A 287 21.82 9.60 -1.43
CA LEU A 287 20.74 9.98 -0.52
C LEU A 287 20.08 8.76 0.14
N PHE A 288 19.88 7.67 -0.61
CA PHE A 288 19.36 6.43 -0.06
C PHE A 288 20.33 5.79 0.95
N VAL A 289 21.62 5.74 0.62
CA VAL A 289 22.64 5.23 1.54
C VAL A 289 22.69 6.08 2.81
N LEU A 290 22.65 7.42 2.68
CA LEU A 290 22.62 8.33 3.81
C LEU A 290 21.40 8.11 4.72
N ALA A 291 20.22 7.91 4.13
CA ALA A 291 19.00 7.55 4.88
C ALA A 291 19.19 6.25 5.68
N MET A 292 19.70 5.20 5.04
CA MET A 292 19.93 3.90 5.68
C MET A 292 21.00 3.97 6.77
N THR A 293 22.08 4.73 6.54
CA THR A 293 23.11 4.94 7.57
C THR A 293 22.57 5.73 8.74
N ASN A 294 21.74 6.75 8.51
CA ASN A 294 21.16 7.53 9.62
C ASN A 294 20.35 6.65 10.56
N ILE A 295 19.49 5.76 10.03
CA ILE A 295 18.70 4.84 10.87
C ILE A 295 19.58 3.83 11.61
N SER A 296 20.64 3.33 10.97
CA SER A 296 21.43 2.21 11.53
C SER A 296 22.59 2.63 12.41
N THR A 297 23.07 3.88 12.31
CA THR A 297 24.25 4.34 13.07
C THR A 297 23.93 5.44 14.09
N ASN A 298 22.74 6.03 14.04
CA ASN A 298 22.34 7.03 15.02
C ASN A 298 22.01 6.38 16.37
N GLN A 299 22.94 6.51 17.34
CA GLN A 299 22.77 5.94 18.67
C GLN A 299 21.56 6.54 19.40
N GLU A 300 21.29 7.83 19.20
CA GLU A 300 20.13 8.50 19.81
C GLU A 300 18.80 7.89 19.31
N ALA A 301 18.73 7.54 18.02
CA ALA A 301 17.56 6.88 17.45
C ALA A 301 17.41 5.42 17.95
N ILE A 302 18.53 4.70 18.12
CA ILE A 302 18.52 3.33 18.65
C ILE A 302 18.08 3.32 20.12
N ASP A 303 18.64 4.21 20.94
CA ASP A 303 18.30 4.34 22.35
C ASP A 303 16.84 4.79 22.54
N ALA A 304 16.36 5.71 21.69
CA ALA A 304 14.97 6.13 21.65
C ALA A 304 14.02 4.96 21.32
N ARG A 305 14.35 4.15 20.31
CA ARG A 305 13.58 2.96 19.94
C ARG A 305 13.50 1.94 21.08
N ASP A 306 14.61 1.68 21.75
CA ASP A 306 14.65 0.71 22.85
C ASP A 306 13.86 1.22 24.06
N THR A 307 13.88 2.54 24.30
CA THR A 307 13.06 3.18 25.33
C THR A 307 11.56 3.11 24.99
N LEU A 308 11.17 3.35 23.74
CA LEU A 308 9.80 3.19 23.27
C LEU A 308 9.28 1.75 23.46
N ALA A 309 10.09 0.75 23.08
CA ALA A 309 9.74 -0.65 23.26
C ALA A 309 9.52 -1.00 24.74
N PHE A 310 10.28 -0.39 25.64
CA PHE A 310 10.10 -0.55 27.08
C PHE A 310 8.83 0.14 27.59
N CYS A 311 8.52 1.35 27.11
CA CYS A 311 7.30 2.08 27.44
C CYS A 311 6.03 1.33 27.02
N GLU A 312 6.03 0.76 25.81
CA GLU A 312 4.95 -0.08 25.30
C GLU A 312 4.78 -1.35 26.15
N PHE A 313 5.88 -2.05 26.44
CA PHE A 313 5.86 -3.27 27.28
C PHE A 313 5.32 -3.02 28.68
N SER A 314 5.67 -1.88 29.28
CA SER A 314 5.32 -1.55 30.66
C SER A 314 3.97 -0.84 30.78
N SER A 315 3.30 -0.51 29.66
CA SER A 315 2.10 0.36 29.63
C SER A 315 2.30 1.66 30.40
N GLN A 316 3.55 2.15 30.45
CA GLN A 316 3.90 3.37 31.17
C GLN A 316 3.92 4.55 30.21
N LEU A 317 3.21 5.60 30.58
CA LEU A 317 3.19 6.88 29.89
C LEU A 317 3.98 7.88 30.75
N SER A 318 5.30 7.96 30.53
CA SER A 318 6.21 8.90 31.21
C SER A 318 6.72 9.99 30.25
N SER A 319 7.30 11.07 30.79
CA SER A 319 7.99 12.09 29.99
C SER A 319 9.12 11.51 29.15
N ASP A 320 9.80 10.48 29.67
CA ASP A 320 10.91 9.84 28.98
C ASP A 320 10.42 9.06 27.75
N CYS A 321 9.21 8.49 27.82
CA CYS A 321 8.56 7.84 26.67
C CYS A 321 8.21 8.85 25.58
N ALA A 322 7.67 10.01 25.96
CA ALA A 322 7.32 11.07 25.02
C ALA A 322 8.56 11.66 24.32
N ASP A 323 9.63 11.92 25.08
CA ASP A 323 10.89 12.41 24.52
C ASP A 323 11.57 11.36 23.63
N ALA A 324 11.43 10.07 23.95
CA ALA A 324 11.92 8.98 23.12
C ALA A 324 11.15 8.88 21.80
N GLU A 325 9.82 9.05 21.84
CA GLU A 325 8.98 9.12 20.64
C GLU A 325 9.41 10.24 19.70
N GLN A 326 9.55 11.45 20.23
CA GLN A 326 9.95 12.61 19.43
C GLN A 326 11.32 12.42 18.78
N ARG A 327 12.32 11.91 19.51
CA ARG A 327 13.67 11.64 18.95
C ARG A 327 13.64 10.57 17.87
N TRP A 328 12.81 9.55 18.04
CA TRP A 328 12.62 8.50 17.05
C TRP A 328 11.97 9.04 15.78
N ASP A 329 10.92 9.84 15.93
CA ASP A 329 10.18 10.44 14.81
C ASP A 329 11.04 11.43 14.02
N ASP A 330 11.85 12.25 14.68
CA ASP A 330 12.80 13.15 14.02
C ASP A 330 13.84 12.37 13.18
N ALA A 331 14.41 11.31 13.77
CA ALA A 331 15.42 10.49 13.12
C ALA A 331 14.85 9.72 11.91
N ILE A 332 13.63 9.20 12.06
CA ILE A 332 12.91 8.52 10.98
C ILE A 332 12.47 9.53 9.91
N GLY A 333 11.87 10.66 10.27
CA GLY A 333 11.40 11.69 9.34
C GLY A 333 12.51 12.19 8.42
N TYR A 334 13.72 12.39 8.97
CA TYR A 334 14.90 12.68 8.17
C TYR A 334 15.22 11.58 7.16
N ALA A 335 15.24 10.32 7.57
CA ALA A 335 15.54 9.20 6.69
C ALA A 335 14.46 9.00 5.59
N TRP A 336 13.19 9.26 5.90
CA TRP A 336 12.10 9.19 4.93
C TRP A 336 12.17 10.28 3.89
N SER A 337 12.45 11.52 4.29
CA SER A 337 12.59 12.63 3.35
C SER A 337 13.70 12.35 2.32
N LEU A 338 14.84 11.84 2.78
CA LEU A 338 15.97 11.44 1.92
C LEU A 338 15.61 10.26 1.01
N SER A 339 14.88 9.27 1.54
CA SER A 339 14.44 8.09 0.77
C SER A 339 13.40 8.45 -0.30
N ALA A 340 12.45 9.32 0.02
CA ALA A 340 11.44 9.80 -0.92
C ALA A 340 12.06 10.64 -2.04
N LEU A 341 13.03 11.51 -1.71
CA LEU A 341 13.75 12.30 -2.71
C LEU A 341 14.62 11.41 -3.59
N SER A 342 15.30 10.41 -3.00
CA SER A 342 16.03 9.38 -3.73
C SER A 342 15.14 8.61 -4.71
N LEU A 343 13.99 8.12 -4.26
CA LEU A 343 13.05 7.37 -5.09
C LEU A 343 12.50 8.23 -6.23
N THR A 344 12.10 9.46 -5.94
CA THR A 344 11.53 10.36 -6.95
C THR A 344 12.57 10.71 -8.02
N VAL A 345 13.79 11.06 -7.61
CA VAL A 345 14.89 11.36 -8.53
C VAL A 345 15.31 10.10 -9.30
N GLY A 346 15.40 8.95 -8.62
CA GLY A 346 15.78 7.68 -9.21
C GLY A 346 14.80 7.23 -10.29
N VAL A 347 13.51 7.13 -9.95
CA VAL A 347 12.44 6.74 -10.87
C VAL A 347 12.28 7.76 -12.00
N GLY A 348 12.27 9.05 -11.67
CA GLY A 348 12.16 10.13 -12.68
C GLY A 348 13.32 10.12 -13.68
N THR A 349 14.52 9.69 -13.26
CA THR A 349 15.68 9.56 -14.15
C THR A 349 15.60 8.30 -15.02
N MET A 350 15.06 7.19 -14.48
CA MET A 350 14.95 5.91 -15.19
C MET A 350 13.83 5.87 -16.24
N VAL A 351 12.82 6.72 -16.10
CA VAL A 351 11.64 6.74 -16.96
C VAL A 351 11.71 7.87 -17.99
N VAL A 352 11.22 7.60 -19.20
CA VAL A 352 10.89 8.61 -20.20
C VAL A 352 9.39 8.54 -20.45
N VAL A 353 8.72 9.69 -20.33
CA VAL A 353 7.31 9.84 -20.67
C VAL A 353 7.24 10.27 -22.14
N GLU A 354 6.83 9.36 -23.01
CA GLU A 354 6.65 9.65 -24.43
C GLU A 354 5.22 10.08 -24.70
N ARG A 355 5.09 11.14 -25.51
CA ARG A 355 3.82 11.61 -26.08
C ARG A 355 3.75 11.22 -27.57
N PRO A 356 2.58 10.82 -28.09
CA PRO A 356 2.41 10.68 -29.52
C PRO A 356 2.65 12.03 -30.20
N LEU A 357 3.21 11.98 -31.40
CA LEU A 357 3.32 13.16 -32.24
C LEU A 357 1.93 13.59 -32.74
N GLU A 358 1.81 14.81 -33.27
CA GLU A 358 0.53 15.37 -33.76
C GLU A 358 -0.10 14.52 -34.89
N ASP A 359 0.69 13.65 -35.52
CA ASP A 359 0.28 12.69 -36.55
C ASP A 359 -0.18 11.33 -35.99
N GLY A 360 -0.20 11.16 -34.66
CA GLY A 360 -0.58 9.91 -34.00
C GLY A 360 0.51 8.82 -34.02
N THR A 361 1.70 9.12 -34.54
CA THR A 361 2.83 8.19 -34.55
C THR A 361 3.68 8.32 -33.29
N TRP A 362 4.37 7.25 -32.93
CA TRP A 362 5.28 7.23 -31.79
C TRP A 362 6.70 7.60 -32.23
N PRO A 363 7.46 8.36 -31.42
CA PRO A 363 8.84 8.70 -31.75
C PRO A 363 9.73 7.44 -31.72
N SER A 364 9.95 6.80 -32.87
CA SER A 364 10.97 5.76 -33.03
C SER A 364 12.28 6.41 -33.46
N ARG A 365 13.29 6.44 -32.58
CA ARG A 365 14.66 6.80 -32.99
C ARG A 365 15.44 5.53 -33.30
N GLU A 366 15.80 5.34 -34.56
CA GLU A 366 16.60 4.21 -35.03
C GLU A 366 17.93 4.14 -34.27
N VAL A 367 18.17 3.00 -33.62
CA VAL A 367 19.50 2.65 -33.12
C VAL A 367 20.35 2.38 -34.35
N LYS A 368 21.24 3.33 -34.72
CA LYS A 368 22.26 3.08 -35.74
C LYS A 368 23.11 1.90 -35.27
N ALA A 369 22.87 0.74 -35.88
CA ALA A 369 23.80 -0.37 -35.85
C ALA A 369 24.97 0.01 -36.75
N ASP A 370 26.03 0.59 -36.17
CA ASP A 370 27.32 0.72 -36.85
C ASP A 370 27.91 -0.69 -36.98
N ASN A 371 27.45 -1.43 -37.99
CA ASN A 371 28.06 -2.62 -38.55
C ASN A 371 28.45 -2.30 -39.99
N GLU A 372 29.45 -1.45 -40.19
CA GLU A 372 30.30 -1.52 -41.39
C GLU A 372 31.44 -2.49 -41.09
N ALA A 373 31.19 -3.76 -41.36
CA ALA A 373 32.22 -4.76 -41.49
C ALA A 373 32.98 -4.49 -42.81
N GLU A 374 34.20 -3.96 -42.71
CA GLU A 374 35.15 -4.02 -43.82
C GLU A 374 35.44 -5.50 -44.16
N PRO A 375 35.34 -5.93 -45.42
CA PRO A 375 35.67 -7.29 -45.79
C PRO A 375 37.19 -7.47 -45.86
N GLN A 376 37.76 -8.09 -44.82
CA GLN A 376 39.13 -8.61 -44.87
C GLN A 376 39.25 -9.71 -45.93
N THR A 377 40.03 -9.42 -46.98
CA THR A 377 40.43 -10.38 -48.00
C THR A 377 41.44 -11.37 -47.42
N LYS A 378 41.08 -12.66 -47.45
CA LYS A 378 41.94 -13.78 -47.06
C LYS A 378 43.08 -13.92 -48.07
N SER A 379 44.32 -13.83 -47.61
CA SER A 379 45.52 -14.28 -48.33
C SER A 379 46.29 -15.27 -47.46
N HIS A 380 46.35 -16.52 -47.92
CA HIS A 380 47.04 -17.63 -47.27
C HIS A 380 48.47 -17.77 -47.81
N HIS A 381 49.42 -18.02 -46.89
CA HIS A 381 50.79 -18.53 -47.10
C HIS A 381 51.86 -17.67 -47.80
N SER A 382 52.89 -17.29 -47.04
CA SER A 382 54.28 -17.69 -47.35
C SER A 382 55.17 -17.69 -46.08
N LYS A 383 56.33 -18.33 -46.17
CA LYS A 383 57.02 -19.13 -45.13
C LYS A 383 57.84 -18.33 -44.11
N LYS A 384 58.00 -18.92 -42.91
CA LYS A 384 59.14 -18.69 -42.01
C LYS A 384 60.42 -19.28 -42.62
N SER A 385 61.47 -18.48 -42.74
CA SER A 385 62.85 -18.94 -42.62
C SER A 385 63.66 -17.85 -41.90
N GLY A 386 64.24 -18.19 -40.75
CA GLY A 386 65.15 -17.32 -40.05
C GLY A 386 66.49 -17.20 -40.77
N SER A 387 67.22 -16.13 -40.49
CA SER A 387 68.69 -16.13 -40.50
C SER A 387 69.18 -14.87 -39.79
N TRP A 388 70.09 -15.09 -38.84
CA TRP A 388 70.87 -14.09 -38.12
C TRP A 388 71.60 -13.11 -39.06
N LYS A 389 71.68 -11.83 -38.68
CA LYS A 389 72.98 -11.14 -38.60
C LYS A 389 72.94 -9.82 -37.79
N ARG A 390 73.83 -9.84 -36.80
CA ARG A 390 74.46 -8.83 -35.95
C ARG A 390 74.87 -7.49 -36.62
N ARG A 391 74.98 -6.47 -35.74
CA ARG A 391 75.97 -5.37 -35.66
C ARG A 391 75.64 -4.14 -36.52
N GLY A 392 75.76 -2.90 -36.03
CA GLY A 392 76.22 -2.33 -34.76
C GLY A 392 76.30 -0.80 -34.88
N GLU A 393 76.69 -0.16 -33.76
CA GLU A 393 77.33 1.17 -33.64
C GLU A 393 76.50 2.40 -34.08
N GLU A 394 76.09 3.22 -33.11
CA GLU A 394 76.81 4.44 -32.63
C GLU A 394 76.76 5.57 -33.66
N GLU A 395 75.86 6.54 -33.42
CA GLU A 395 76.19 7.96 -33.22
C GLU A 395 75.06 8.66 -32.46
#